data_AF-A0A7X1U0U1-F1
#
_entry.id   AF-A0A7X1U0U1-F1
#
_cell.length_a   1.000
_cell.length_b   1.000
_cell.length_c   1.000
_cell.angle_alpha   90.00
_cell.angle_beta   90.00
_cell.angle_gamma   90.00
#
_symmetry.space_group_name_H-M   'P 1'
#
loop_
_entity.id
_entity.type
_entity.pdbx_description
1 polymer ?
#
loop_
_entity_poly.entity_id
_entity_poly.type
_entity_poly.pdbx_seq_one_letter_code
_entity_poly.pdbx_strand_id
1 'polypeptide(L)'
;MLVWRHLRKLGAVHIESGVWLLPHLPSLTPSVEKLVDEIKTLGGKANAFYVGDLPAGQEEELRTAFNGVRREEYVDLLQICQRFLDHVKRVTEAGDFRFVQVEELEEDLEKRRRWLSQVVARDVLGVPERQQVEDCLKDCEKALAQFEERASLEG
;
A
#
# COMPACT_ATOMS: atom_id res chain seq x y z
N MET A 1 10.64 -5.64 17.51
CA MET A 1 9.92 -4.97 16.40
C MET A 1 8.90 -4.01 17.01
N LEU A 2 8.66 -2.82 16.46
CA LEU A 2 7.66 -1.90 17.02
C LEU A 2 6.24 -2.40 16.70
N VAL A 3 5.40 -2.61 17.72
CA VAL A 3 4.02 -3.14 17.63
C VAL A 3 3.18 -2.43 16.57
N TRP A 4 3.23 -1.10 16.53
CA TRP A 4 2.47 -0.29 15.58
C TRP A 4 2.85 -0.55 14.12
N ARG A 5 4.10 -0.95 13.83
CA ARG A 5 4.52 -1.31 12.46
C ARG A 5 3.89 -2.63 12.03
N HIS A 6 3.75 -3.59 12.95
CA HIS A 6 3.09 -4.85 12.65
C HIS A 6 1.59 -4.63 12.41
N LEU A 7 0.92 -3.85 13.28
CA LEU A 7 -0.49 -3.48 13.11
C LEU A 7 -0.76 -2.80 11.76
N ARG A 8 0.05 -1.80 11.38
CA ARG A 8 -0.08 -1.16 10.06
C ARG A 8 0.06 -2.15 8.91
N LYS A 9 1.01 -3.10 8.99
CA LYS A 9 1.16 -4.15 7.97
C LYS A 9 -0.08 -5.03 7.83
N LEU A 10 -0.81 -5.26 8.92
CA LEU A 10 -2.06 -6.02 8.92
C LEU A 10 -3.27 -5.24 8.39
N GLY A 11 -3.14 -3.95 8.06
CA GLY A 11 -4.30 -3.12 7.69
C GLY A 11 -4.86 -2.28 8.82
N ALA A 12 -4.26 -2.32 10.00
CA ALA A 12 -4.84 -1.68 11.16
C ALA A 12 -4.79 -0.16 11.03
N VAL A 13 -5.89 0.47 11.40
CA VAL A 13 -6.03 1.92 11.44
C VAL A 13 -5.99 2.37 12.89
N HIS A 14 -5.10 3.31 13.16
CA HIS A 14 -4.98 3.90 14.48
C HIS A 14 -6.17 4.83 14.72
N ILE A 15 -6.89 4.56 15.80
CA ILE A 15 -7.91 5.44 16.36
C ILE A 15 -7.27 6.22 17.51
N GLU A 16 -8.04 6.98 18.26
CA GLU A 16 -7.54 7.73 19.41
C GLU A 16 -7.02 6.83 20.54
N SER A 17 -6.17 7.42 21.40
CA SER A 17 -5.74 6.83 22.68
C SER A 17 -5.08 5.44 22.59
N GLY A 18 -4.38 5.14 21.49
CA GLY A 18 -3.66 3.87 21.32
C GLY A 18 -4.54 2.69 20.93
N VAL A 19 -5.80 2.94 20.56
CA VAL A 19 -6.70 1.92 20.01
C VAL A 19 -6.41 1.72 18.53
N TRP A 20 -6.39 0.47 18.08
CA TRP A 20 -6.21 0.11 16.68
C TRP A 20 -7.41 -0.70 16.20
N LEU A 21 -7.95 -0.32 15.06
CA LEU A 21 -9.07 -0.98 14.40
C LEU A 21 -8.58 -1.83 13.24
N LEU A 22 -9.12 -3.04 13.12
CA LEU A 22 -8.97 -3.92 11.96
C LEU A 22 -10.35 -4.40 11.51
N PRO A 23 -10.56 -4.63 10.20
CA PRO A 23 -11.76 -5.32 9.74
C PRO A 23 -11.75 -6.74 10.31
N HIS A 24 -12.92 -7.25 10.70
CA HIS A 24 -13.03 -8.61 11.18
C HIS A 24 -12.90 -9.59 10.00
N LEU A 25 -11.68 -10.09 9.81
CA LEU A 25 -11.35 -11.13 8.84
C LEU A 25 -10.79 -12.35 9.58
N PRO A 26 -11.33 -13.57 9.38
CA PRO A 26 -10.82 -14.78 10.04
C PRO A 26 -9.32 -15.02 9.82
N SER A 27 -8.78 -14.57 8.68
CA SER A 27 -7.35 -14.67 8.36
C SER A 27 -6.44 -13.79 9.23
N LEU A 28 -6.97 -12.72 9.83
CA LEU A 28 -6.19 -11.80 10.66
C LEU A 28 -6.12 -12.23 12.12
N THR A 29 -7.08 -13.03 12.61
CA THR A 29 -7.18 -13.46 14.01
C THR A 29 -5.87 -14.05 14.55
N PRO A 30 -5.21 -15.04 13.90
CA PRO A 30 -3.99 -15.63 14.45
C PRO A 30 -2.85 -14.63 14.56
N SER A 31 -2.79 -13.65 13.65
CA SER A 31 -1.77 -12.60 13.66
C SER A 31 -1.98 -11.62 14.81
N VAL A 32 -3.24 -11.28 15.11
CA VAL A 32 -3.60 -10.40 16.23
C VAL A 32 -3.34 -11.09 17.57
N GLU A 33 -3.74 -12.35 17.72
CA GLU A 33 -3.50 -13.15 18.94
C GLU A 33 -1.99 -13.26 19.24
N LYS A 34 -1.20 -13.63 18.22
CA LYS A 34 0.26 -13.69 18.34
C LYS A 34 0.85 -12.34 18.80
N LEU A 35 0.37 -11.24 18.24
CA LEU A 35 0.86 -9.91 18.62
C LEU A 35 0.52 -9.56 20.07
N VAL A 36 -0.69 -9.90 20.54
CA VAL A 36 -1.09 -9.71 21.94
C VAL A 36 -0.19 -10.52 22.88
N ASP A 37 0.10 -11.76 22.54
CA ASP A 37 0.97 -12.64 23.34
C ASP A 37 2.42 -12.16 23.36
N GLU A 38 2.94 -11.67 22.23
CA GLU A 38 4.26 -11.05 22.15
C GLU A 38 4.36 -9.82 23.07
N ILE A 39 3.35 -8.94 23.08
CA ILE A 39 3.33 -7.76 23.95
C ILE A 39 3.34 -8.15 25.43
N LYS A 40 2.53 -9.13 25.82
CA LYS A 40 2.45 -9.63 27.19
C LYS A 40 3.77 -10.27 27.63
N THR A 41 4.40 -11.06 26.77
CA THR A 41 5.70 -11.72 27.03
C THR A 41 6.80 -10.70 27.29
N LEU A 42 6.74 -9.54 26.64
CA LEU A 42 7.68 -8.43 26.84
C LEU A 42 7.34 -7.54 28.06
N GLY A 43 6.39 -7.94 28.91
CA GLY A 43 5.98 -7.21 30.11
C GLY A 43 4.98 -6.07 29.86
N GLY A 44 4.44 -5.96 28.65
CA GLY A 44 3.41 -4.98 28.29
C GLY A 44 1.99 -5.43 28.63
N LYS A 45 1.01 -4.57 28.32
CA LYS A 45 -0.42 -4.88 28.41
C LYS A 45 -1.06 -4.74 27.02
N ALA A 46 -1.79 -5.76 26.59
CA ALA A 46 -2.55 -5.75 25.35
C ALA A 46 -3.81 -6.61 25.50
N ASN A 47 -4.91 -6.13 24.92
CA ASN A 47 -6.16 -6.85 24.79
C ASN A 47 -6.65 -6.68 23.34
N ALA A 48 -7.29 -7.71 22.83
CA ALA A 48 -7.99 -7.67 21.55
C ALA A 48 -9.45 -8.08 21.79
N PHE A 49 -10.38 -7.37 21.15
CA PHE A 49 -11.80 -7.60 21.28
C PHE A 49 -12.43 -7.59 19.90
N TYR A 50 -13.46 -8.40 19.72
CA TYR A 50 -14.36 -8.27 18.58
C TYR A 50 -15.47 -7.30 18.94
N VAL A 51 -15.78 -6.41 18.01
CA VAL A 51 -16.88 -5.44 18.16
C VAL A 51 -17.93 -5.81 17.12
N GLY A 52 -19.13 -6.10 17.58
CA GLY A 52 -20.33 -6.32 16.77
C GLY A 52 -21.44 -5.38 17.21
N ASP A 53 -22.50 -5.27 16.41
CA ASP A 53 -23.72 -4.51 16.71
C ASP A 53 -23.47 -3.05 17.12
N LEU A 54 -22.66 -2.34 16.34
CA LEU A 54 -22.41 -0.91 16.53
C LEU A 54 -23.63 -0.08 16.12
N PRO A 55 -23.91 1.05 16.81
CA PRO A 55 -24.84 2.05 16.29
C PRO A 55 -24.40 2.51 14.90
N ALA A 56 -25.36 2.68 13.98
CA ALA A 56 -25.07 2.98 12.58
C ALA A 56 -24.14 4.20 12.38
N GLY A 57 -24.29 5.25 13.20
CA GLY A 57 -23.41 6.42 13.14
C GLY A 57 -21.95 6.09 13.49
N GLN A 58 -21.74 5.26 14.51
CA GLN A 58 -20.39 4.86 14.93
C GLN A 58 -19.75 3.90 13.92
N GLU A 59 -20.53 2.98 13.33
CA GLU A 59 -20.02 2.12 12.25
C GLU A 59 -19.53 2.97 11.06
N GLU A 60 -20.31 3.98 10.66
CA GLU A 60 -19.95 4.85 9.54
C GLU A 60 -18.70 5.71 9.82
N GLU A 61 -18.53 6.19 11.06
CA GLU A 61 -17.31 6.89 11.48
C GLU A 61 -16.07 5.98 11.36
N LEU A 62 -16.15 4.74 11.82
CA LEU A 62 -15.04 3.78 11.71
C LEU A 62 -14.76 3.39 10.26
N ARG A 63 -15.79 3.22 9.43
CA ARG A 63 -15.64 3.00 7.99
C ARG A 63 -14.97 4.18 7.30
N THR A 64 -15.36 5.40 7.66
CA THR A 64 -14.76 6.63 7.15
C THR A 64 -13.28 6.71 7.51
N ALA A 65 -12.93 6.46 8.79
CA ALA A 65 -11.54 6.43 9.23
C ALA A 65 -10.73 5.35 8.49
N PHE A 66 -11.30 4.16 8.32
CA PHE A 66 -10.65 3.07 7.61
C PHE A 66 -10.37 3.43 6.14
N ASN A 67 -11.38 3.92 5.43
CA ASN A 67 -11.28 4.35 4.04
C ASN A 67 -10.33 5.54 3.87
N GLY A 68 -10.29 6.46 4.84
CA GLY A 68 -9.39 7.61 4.82
C GLY A 68 -7.92 7.20 4.72
N VAL A 69 -7.49 6.24 5.54
CA VAL A 69 -6.11 5.73 5.49
C VAL A 69 -5.83 5.01 4.16
N ARG A 70 -6.76 4.19 3.66
CA ARG A 70 -6.59 3.51 2.36
C ARG A 70 -6.48 4.52 1.22
N ARG A 71 -7.33 5.55 1.21
CA ARG A 71 -7.30 6.65 0.24
C ARG A 71 -5.93 7.34 0.23
N GLU A 72 -5.41 7.70 1.40
CA GLU A 72 -4.08 8.34 1.51
C GLU A 72 -2.98 7.47 0.90
N GLU A 73 -2.98 6.16 1.20
CA GLU A 73 -2.00 5.23 0.62
C GLU A 73 -2.08 5.15 -0.91
N TYR A 74 -3.29 5.15 -1.48
CA TYR A 74 -3.46 5.18 -2.94
C TYR A 74 -3.05 6.53 -3.54
N VAL A 75 -3.36 7.66 -2.88
CA VAL A 75 -2.94 9.00 -3.34
C VAL A 75 -1.41 9.10 -3.37
N ASP A 76 -0.72 8.63 -2.33
CA ASP A 76 0.73 8.62 -2.27
C ASP A 76 1.34 7.75 -3.38
N LEU A 77 0.75 6.57 -3.60
CA LEU A 77 1.19 5.66 -4.67
C LEU A 77 0.93 6.26 -6.06
N LEU A 78 -0.21 6.92 -6.29
CA LEU A 78 -0.51 7.63 -7.53
C LEU A 78 0.55 8.69 -7.83
N GLN A 79 0.92 9.50 -6.83
CA GLN A 79 1.99 10.49 -6.99
C GLN A 79 3.33 9.85 -7.32
N ILE A 80 3.63 8.67 -6.77
CA ILE A 80 4.86 7.94 -7.04
C ILE A 80 4.87 7.34 -8.45
N CYS A 81 3.73 6.84 -8.95
CA CYS A 81 3.58 6.42 -10.34
C CYS A 81 3.74 7.61 -11.30
N GLN A 82 3.14 8.77 -10.99
CA GLN A 82 3.32 9.98 -11.79
C GLN A 82 4.80 10.41 -11.88
N ARG A 83 5.52 10.38 -10.76
CA ARG A 83 6.97 10.66 -10.74
C ARG A 83 7.80 9.64 -11.52
N PHE A 84 7.37 8.38 -11.57
CA PHE A 84 8.01 7.36 -12.40
C PHE A 84 7.85 7.68 -13.88
N LEU A 85 6.64 8.05 -14.32
CA LEU A 85 6.41 8.47 -15.71
C LEU A 85 7.29 9.66 -16.10
N ASP A 86 7.39 10.67 -15.23
CA ASP A 86 8.28 11.81 -15.45
C ASP A 86 9.76 11.39 -15.52
N HIS A 87 10.15 10.38 -14.74
CA HIS A 87 11.51 9.84 -14.76
C HIS A 87 11.80 9.14 -16.10
N VAL A 88 10.94 8.21 -16.52
CA VAL A 88 11.07 7.52 -17.82
C VAL A 88 11.17 8.54 -18.95
N LYS A 89 10.29 9.56 -18.96
CA LYS A 89 10.33 10.64 -19.95
C LYS A 89 11.68 11.36 -19.98
N ARG A 90 12.18 11.81 -18.83
CA ARG A 90 13.47 12.54 -18.75
C ARG A 90 14.65 11.71 -19.26
N VAL A 91 14.71 10.43 -18.88
CA VAL A 91 15.78 9.51 -19.31
C VAL A 91 15.69 9.25 -20.81
N THR A 92 14.47 9.06 -21.32
CA THR A 92 14.18 8.89 -22.76
C THR A 92 14.63 10.11 -23.57
N GLU A 93 14.34 11.32 -23.08
CA GLU A 93 14.73 12.59 -23.73
C GLU A 93 16.25 12.83 -23.67
N ALA A 94 16.92 12.36 -22.62
CA ALA A 94 18.37 12.39 -22.50
C ALA A 94 19.08 11.35 -23.39
N GLY A 95 18.33 10.40 -23.98
CA GLY A 95 18.88 9.30 -24.77
C GLY A 95 19.71 8.30 -23.94
N ASP A 96 19.44 8.20 -22.63
CA ASP A 96 20.19 7.30 -21.75
C ASP A 96 19.58 5.90 -21.76
N PHE A 97 19.93 5.10 -22.77
CA PHE A 97 19.43 3.73 -22.97
C PHE A 97 20.37 2.64 -22.45
N ARG A 98 21.20 2.95 -21.45
CA ARG A 98 22.14 1.99 -20.89
C ARG A 98 21.40 0.86 -20.17
N PHE A 99 21.97 -0.34 -20.18
CA PHE A 99 21.42 -1.52 -19.48
C PHE A 99 21.08 -1.23 -18.00
N VAL A 100 21.98 -0.56 -17.28
CA VAL A 100 21.77 -0.17 -15.87
C VAL A 100 20.52 0.70 -15.72
N GLN A 101 20.24 1.57 -16.68
CA GLN A 101 19.07 2.45 -16.63
C GLN A 101 17.77 1.69 -16.86
N VAL A 102 17.78 0.66 -17.70
CA VAL A 102 16.65 -0.26 -17.88
C VAL A 102 16.38 -1.02 -16.58
N GLU A 103 17.42 -1.65 -16.01
CA GLU A 103 17.30 -2.39 -14.74
C GLU A 103 16.76 -1.51 -13.61
N GLU A 104 17.25 -0.28 -13.48
CA GLU A 104 16.76 0.66 -12.46
C GLU A 104 15.27 0.97 -12.61
N LEU A 105 14.78 1.14 -13.84
CA LEU A 105 13.36 1.41 -14.11
C LEU A 105 12.49 0.17 -13.88
N GLU A 106 12.96 -1.02 -14.26
CA GLU A 106 12.28 -2.29 -13.98
C GLU A 106 12.12 -2.53 -12.47
N GLU A 107 13.23 -2.40 -11.72
CA GLU A 107 13.21 -2.52 -10.26
C GLU A 107 12.27 -1.50 -9.63
N ASP A 108 12.28 -0.28 -10.15
CA ASP A 108 11.42 0.77 -9.67
C ASP A 108 9.95 0.44 -9.91
N LEU A 109 9.57 0.01 -11.11
CA LEU A 109 8.20 -0.39 -11.43
C LEU A 109 7.72 -1.54 -10.53
N GLU A 110 8.57 -2.54 -10.29
CA GLU A 110 8.28 -3.66 -9.39
C GLU A 110 8.03 -3.23 -7.94
N LYS A 111 8.73 -2.21 -7.44
CA LYS A 111 8.44 -1.63 -6.11
C LYS A 111 7.01 -1.06 -6.06
N ARG A 112 6.53 -0.40 -7.12
CA ARG A 112 5.18 0.18 -7.18
C ARG A 112 4.12 -0.91 -7.27
N ARG A 113 4.32 -1.94 -8.12
CA ARG A 113 3.45 -3.14 -8.19
C ARG A 113 3.31 -3.82 -6.84
N ARG A 114 4.43 -4.05 -6.16
CA ARG A 114 4.45 -4.68 -4.84
C ARG A 114 3.72 -3.83 -3.80
N TRP A 115 3.88 -2.51 -3.83
CA TRP A 115 3.17 -1.62 -2.92
C TRP A 115 1.66 -1.61 -3.21
N LEU A 116 1.23 -1.55 -4.48
CA LEU A 116 -0.18 -1.66 -4.86
C LEU A 116 -0.80 -2.94 -4.30
N SER A 117 -0.17 -4.09 -4.53
CA SER A 117 -0.64 -5.38 -4.02
C SER A 117 -0.80 -5.38 -2.50
N GLN A 118 0.13 -4.74 -1.79
CA GLN A 118 0.06 -4.60 -0.34
C GLN A 118 -1.09 -3.70 0.12
N VAL A 119 -1.35 -2.57 -0.56
CA VAL A 119 -2.48 -1.68 -0.23
C VAL A 119 -3.81 -2.39 -0.52
N VAL A 120 -3.94 -3.05 -1.67
CA VAL A 120 -5.12 -3.83 -2.06
C VAL A 120 -5.44 -4.93 -1.05
N ALA A 121 -4.43 -5.63 -0.53
CA ALA A 121 -4.62 -6.66 0.50
C ALA A 121 -5.19 -6.10 1.82
N ARG A 122 -5.02 -4.80 2.09
CA ARG A 122 -5.55 -4.11 3.28
C ARG A 122 -6.86 -3.35 2.99
N ASP A 123 -7.22 -3.16 1.73
CA ASP A 123 -8.39 -2.39 1.29
C ASP A 123 -9.63 -3.29 1.19
N VAL A 124 -10.15 -3.68 2.35
CA VAL A 124 -11.30 -4.59 2.46
C VAL A 124 -12.62 -3.91 2.06
N LEU A 125 -12.69 -2.59 2.17
CA LEU A 125 -13.91 -1.81 1.88
C LEU A 125 -13.95 -1.29 0.44
N GLY A 126 -12.83 -1.31 -0.29
CA GLY A 126 -12.75 -1.00 -1.70
C GLY A 126 -12.95 0.48 -1.99
N VAL A 127 -11.93 1.30 -1.73
CA VAL A 127 -12.00 2.74 -2.02
C VAL A 127 -11.82 3.01 -3.53
N PRO A 128 -12.52 4.01 -4.09
CA PRO A 128 -12.52 4.26 -5.54
C PRO A 128 -11.16 4.70 -6.10
N GLU A 129 -10.26 5.25 -5.28
CA GLU A 129 -8.93 5.71 -5.67
C GLU A 129 -8.04 4.59 -6.20
N ARG A 130 -8.33 3.34 -5.83
CA ARG A 130 -7.66 2.15 -6.35
C ARG A 130 -7.61 2.15 -7.89
N GLN A 131 -8.72 2.46 -8.55
CA GLN A 131 -8.82 2.42 -10.01
C GLN A 131 -7.85 3.41 -10.66
N GLN A 132 -7.71 4.61 -10.09
CA GLN A 132 -6.81 5.66 -10.61
C GLN A 132 -5.35 5.20 -10.55
N VAL A 133 -4.97 4.54 -9.45
CA VAL A 133 -3.63 3.98 -9.30
C VAL A 133 -3.38 2.82 -10.26
N GLU A 134 -4.35 1.91 -10.41
CA GLU A 134 -4.26 0.79 -11.35
C GLU A 134 -4.08 1.29 -12.79
N ASP A 135 -4.80 2.33 -13.20
CA ASP A 135 -4.68 2.89 -14.55
C ASP A 135 -3.36 3.63 -14.74
N CYS A 136 -2.91 4.43 -13.76
CA CYS A 136 -1.60 5.07 -13.80
C CYS A 136 -0.45 4.05 -13.84
N LEU A 137 -0.58 2.92 -13.13
CA LEU A 137 0.42 1.85 -13.15
C LEU A 137 0.47 1.15 -14.53
N LYS A 138 -0.67 0.93 -15.20
CA LYS A 138 -0.67 0.44 -16.60
C LYS A 138 0.06 1.40 -17.53
N ASP A 139 -0.08 2.71 -17.31
CA ASP A 139 0.65 3.70 -18.11
C ASP A 139 2.15 3.68 -17.81
N CYS A 140 2.55 3.43 -16.55
CA CYS A 140 3.96 3.20 -16.19
C CYS A 140 4.53 1.98 -16.92
N GLU A 141 3.78 0.87 -16.96
CA GLU A 141 4.15 -0.36 -17.65
C GLU A 141 4.35 -0.13 -19.15
N LYS A 142 3.42 0.59 -19.79
CA LYS A 142 3.54 0.96 -21.21
C LYS A 142 4.75 1.84 -21.47
N ALA A 143 5.00 2.83 -20.60
CA ALA A 143 6.11 3.76 -20.76
C ALA A 143 7.46 3.03 -20.66
N LEU A 144 7.59 2.08 -19.72
CA LEU A 144 8.79 1.26 -19.60
C LEU A 144 8.97 0.33 -20.81
N ALA A 145 7.91 -0.34 -21.26
CA ALA A 145 7.99 -1.22 -22.44
C ALA A 145 8.43 -0.46 -23.70
N GLN A 146 7.94 0.78 -23.89
CA GLN A 146 8.39 1.65 -24.99
C GLN A 146 9.85 2.08 -24.84
N PHE A 147 10.29 2.34 -23.61
CA PHE A 147 11.69 2.67 -23.32
C PHE A 147 12.62 1.49 -23.63
N GLU A 148 12.25 0.28 -23.22
CA GLU A 148 12.98 -0.97 -23.49
C GLU A 148 13.07 -1.27 -24.98
N GLU A 149 11.98 -1.11 -25.73
CA GLU A 149 11.97 -1.27 -27.19
C GLU A 149 13.00 -0.34 -27.84
N ARG A 150 13.01 0.94 -27.46
CA ARG A 150 14.00 1.89 -27.95
C ARG A 150 15.42 1.52 -27.54
N ALA A 151 15.64 1.12 -26.28
CA ALA A 151 16.94 0.71 -25.81
C ALA A 151 17.50 -0.49 -26.59
N SER A 152 16.63 -1.41 -27.02
CA SER A 152 17.03 -2.56 -27.84
C SER A 152 17.42 -2.21 -29.28
N LEU A 153 16.98 -1.05 -29.78
CA LEU A 153 17.31 -0.54 -31.12
C LEU A 153 18.56 0.35 -31.12
N GLU A 154 18.84 1.03 -30.01
CA GLU A 154 19.93 2.00 -29.85
C GLU A 154 21.16 1.42 -29.13
N GLY A 155 21.05 0.25 -28.49
CA GLY A 155 22.13 -0.50 -27.84
C GLY A 155 22.83 -1.52 -28.74
#